data_AF-A0A351NTJ6-F1
#
_entry.id   AF-A0A351NTJ6-F1
#
_cell.length_a   1.000
_cell.length_b   1.000
_cell.length_c   1.000
_cell.angle_alpha   90.00
_cell.angle_beta   90.00
_cell.angle_gamma   90.00
#
_symmetry.space_group_name_H-M   'P 1'
#
loop_
_entity.id
_entity.type
_entity.pdbx_description
1 polymer ?
#
loop_
_entity_poly.entity_id
_entity_poly.type
_entity_poly.pdbx_seq_one_letter_code
_entity_poly.pdbx_strand_id
1 'polypeptide(L)'
;GDRYFSNTGKNRSSYKGLPDFEITLIESEVITAFNQQTGSDFHESDFRRNLITTAIRLNDLVGKEFTVNGIKMYGVRLCEPCASLQRRLATRILPDLMGKGGLRAQIKGNGIIHLADKIY
;
A
#
# COMPACT_ATOMS: atom_id res chain seq x y z
N GLY A 1 3.44 3.18 -16.61
CA GLY A 1 2.62 3.98 -15.67
C GLY A 1 1.59 3.08 -15.03
N ASP A 2 1.20 3.36 -13.79
CA ASP A 2 0.12 2.60 -13.13
C ASP A 2 -1.27 3.07 -13.62
N ARG A 3 -2.34 2.46 -13.10
CA ARG A 3 -3.73 2.76 -13.52
C ARG A 3 -4.20 4.19 -13.19
N TYR A 4 -3.40 4.98 -12.46
CA TYR A 4 -3.72 6.34 -12.05
C TYR A 4 -2.97 7.40 -12.85
N PHE A 5 -1.94 7.00 -13.61
CA PHE A 5 -1.19 7.88 -14.49
C PHE A 5 -2.05 8.52 -15.61
N SER A 6 -3.03 7.79 -16.16
CA SER A 6 -3.92 8.33 -17.19
C SER A 6 -5.13 9.03 -16.58
N ASN A 7 -5.57 10.14 -17.19
CA ASN A 7 -6.75 10.92 -16.76
C ASN A 7 -8.09 10.16 -16.92
N THR A 8 -8.05 8.88 -17.29
CA THR A 8 -9.18 7.99 -17.60
C THR A 8 -9.53 7.02 -16.46
N GLY A 9 -8.78 7.03 -15.35
CA GLY A 9 -8.99 6.12 -14.22
C GLY A 9 -10.31 6.36 -13.48
N LYS A 10 -11.20 5.36 -13.48
CA LYS A 10 -12.54 5.39 -12.83
C LYS A 10 -12.56 5.54 -11.30
N ASN A 11 -11.43 5.64 -10.60
CA ASN A 11 -11.36 5.48 -9.14
C ASN A 11 -10.48 6.53 -8.44
N ARG A 12 -10.78 7.82 -8.63
CA ARG A 12 -10.19 8.91 -7.83
C ARG A 12 -11.00 9.07 -6.55
N SER A 13 -10.72 8.22 -5.55
CA SER A 13 -11.34 8.36 -4.24
C SER A 13 -10.78 9.59 -3.51
N SER A 14 -11.60 10.24 -2.70
CA SER A 14 -11.09 11.19 -1.71
C SER A 14 -11.46 10.69 -0.33
N TYR A 15 -10.51 10.72 0.58
CA TYR A 15 -10.72 10.40 1.98
C TYR A 15 -10.55 11.70 2.77
N LYS A 16 -11.66 12.20 3.35
CA LYS A 16 -11.68 13.48 4.08
C LYS A 16 -11.13 14.66 3.25
N GLY A 17 -11.43 14.69 1.95
CA GLY A 17 -10.95 15.73 1.04
C GLY A 17 -9.50 15.56 0.57
N LEU A 18 -8.79 14.51 1.00
CA LEU A 18 -7.43 14.20 0.55
C LEU A 18 -7.44 13.09 -0.51
N PRO A 19 -6.59 13.16 -1.56
CA PRO A 19 -6.43 12.06 -2.49
C PRO A 19 -5.72 10.89 -1.81
N ASP A 20 -6.34 9.71 -1.78
CA ASP A 20 -5.84 8.50 -1.10
C ASP A 20 -5.52 7.36 -2.09
N PHE A 21 -5.30 7.68 -3.36
CA PHE A 21 -5.13 6.70 -4.45
C PHE A 21 -3.84 6.86 -5.24
N GLU A 22 -3.02 7.87 -4.95
CA GLU A 22 -1.86 8.22 -5.76
C GLU A 22 -0.73 7.21 -5.65
N ILE A 23 -0.51 6.66 -4.45
CA ILE A 23 0.44 5.56 -4.26
C ILE A 23 0.00 4.66 -3.11
N THR A 24 0.28 3.36 -3.24
CA THR A 24 -0.02 2.36 -2.23
C THR A 24 1.20 1.53 -1.85
N LEU A 25 1.36 1.30 -0.55
CA LEU A 25 2.50 0.60 0.03
C LEU A 25 2.02 -0.62 0.81
N ILE A 26 2.87 -1.65 0.98
CA ILE A 26 2.63 -2.80 1.86
C ILE A 26 3.95 -3.27 2.50
N GLU A 27 3.84 -3.81 3.70
CA GLU A 27 4.95 -4.44 4.43
C GLU A 27 5.16 -5.86 3.91
N SER A 28 6.38 -6.19 3.46
CA SER A 28 6.76 -7.56 3.06
C SER A 28 6.47 -8.57 4.18
N GLU A 29 6.71 -8.15 5.42
CA GLU A 29 6.52 -8.91 6.65
C GLU A 29 5.06 -9.31 6.88
N VAL A 30 4.10 -8.47 6.46
CA VAL A 30 2.68 -8.81 6.54
C VAL A 30 2.37 -9.95 5.57
N ILE A 31 2.92 -9.92 4.37
CA ILE A 31 2.67 -10.94 3.34
C ILE A 31 3.29 -12.26 3.78
N THR A 32 4.54 -12.23 4.25
CA THR A 32 5.23 -13.41 4.80
C THR A 32 4.44 -14.01 5.97
N ALA A 33 4.03 -13.19 6.94
CA ALA A 33 3.26 -13.66 8.09
C ALA A 33 1.91 -14.25 7.67
N PHE A 34 1.23 -13.62 6.71
CA PHE A 34 -0.06 -14.11 6.19
C PHE A 34 0.09 -15.47 5.49
N ASN A 35 1.09 -15.63 4.63
CA ASN A 35 1.40 -16.90 3.98
C ASN A 35 1.69 -18.00 4.99
N GLN A 36 2.53 -17.72 5.99
CA GLN A 36 2.86 -18.66 7.06
C GLN A 36 1.63 -19.08 7.88
N GLN A 37 0.77 -18.12 8.24
CA GLN A 37 -0.43 -18.38 9.05
C GLN A 37 -1.49 -19.18 8.29
N THR A 38 -1.62 -18.96 6.99
CA THR A 38 -2.69 -19.56 6.17
C THR A 38 -2.23 -20.79 5.37
N GLY A 39 -0.93 -21.07 5.34
CA GLY A 39 -0.36 -22.08 4.43
C GLY A 39 -0.44 -21.66 2.96
N SER A 40 -0.58 -20.35 2.68
CA SER A 40 -0.62 -19.81 1.33
C SER A 40 0.79 -19.53 0.80
N ASP A 41 0.90 -19.29 -0.50
CA ASP A 41 2.14 -18.93 -1.19
C ASP A 41 1.95 -17.71 -2.09
N PHE A 42 1.32 -16.64 -1.57
CA PHE A 42 1.11 -15.42 -2.35
C PHE A 42 2.40 -14.65 -2.54
N HIS A 43 2.66 -14.25 -3.78
CA HIS A 43 3.75 -13.34 -4.10
C HIS A 43 3.35 -11.89 -3.79
N GLU A 44 4.31 -11.02 -3.56
CA GLU A 44 4.05 -9.62 -3.19
C GLU A 44 3.23 -8.87 -4.26
N SER A 45 3.45 -9.21 -5.53
CA SER A 45 2.68 -8.67 -6.66
C SER A 45 1.19 -8.99 -6.60
N ASP A 46 0.81 -10.07 -5.92
CA ASP A 46 -0.59 -10.49 -5.78
C ASP A 46 -1.41 -9.51 -4.96
N PHE A 47 -0.75 -8.65 -4.16
CA PHE A 47 -1.38 -7.59 -3.37
C PHE A 47 -1.61 -6.32 -4.19
N ARG A 48 -0.99 -6.19 -5.38
CA ARG A 48 -1.20 -5.09 -6.34
C ARG A 48 -0.93 -3.70 -5.76
N ARG A 49 0.09 -3.62 -4.92
CA ARG A 49 0.61 -2.38 -4.31
C ARG A 49 1.69 -1.78 -5.20
N ASN A 50 1.86 -0.46 -5.14
CA ASN A 50 2.86 0.21 -5.95
C ASN A 50 4.27 -0.04 -5.40
N LEU A 51 4.41 -0.01 -4.06
CA LEU A 51 5.67 -0.23 -3.37
C LEU A 51 5.53 -1.35 -2.34
N ILE A 52 6.55 -2.20 -2.27
CA ILE A 52 6.78 -3.08 -1.13
C ILE A 52 7.83 -2.44 -0.25
N THR A 53 7.63 -2.54 1.06
CA THR A 53 8.48 -1.95 2.08
C THR A 53 8.95 -3.03 3.04
N THR A 54 10.12 -2.82 3.63
CA THR A 54 10.74 -3.74 4.59
C THR A 54 11.28 -2.93 5.76
N ALA A 55 11.21 -3.49 6.96
CA ALA A 55 11.67 -2.94 8.22
C ALA A 55 11.07 -1.57 8.59
N ILE A 56 9.82 -1.31 8.17
CA ILE A 56 9.08 -0.10 8.53
C ILE A 56 7.62 -0.42 8.85
N ARG A 57 7.10 0.18 9.92
CA ARG A 57 5.68 0.02 10.29
C ARG A 57 4.81 1.07 9.58
N LEU A 58 4.17 0.67 8.48
CA LEU A 58 3.36 1.59 7.67
C LEU A 58 2.18 2.22 8.43
N ASN A 59 1.64 1.52 9.44
CA ASN A 59 0.58 2.06 10.27
C ASN A 59 1.00 3.33 11.02
N ASP A 60 2.28 3.45 11.37
CA ASP A 60 2.79 4.60 12.13
C ASP A 60 2.93 5.85 11.26
N LEU A 61 2.84 5.71 9.94
CA LEU A 61 2.90 6.80 8.96
C LEU A 61 1.51 7.39 8.63
N VAL A 62 0.42 6.81 9.14
CA VAL A 62 -0.93 7.35 8.93
C VAL A 62 -1.03 8.73 9.58
N GLY A 63 -1.45 9.72 8.78
CA GLY A 63 -1.56 11.12 9.19
C GLY A 63 -0.23 11.87 9.27
N LYS A 64 0.88 11.29 8.77
CA LYS A 64 2.21 11.88 8.85
C LYS A 64 2.84 12.10 7.49
N GLU A 65 3.70 13.11 7.42
CA GLU A 65 4.64 13.25 6.32
C GLU A 65 5.80 12.27 6.49
N PHE A 66 6.24 11.71 5.38
CA PHE A 66 7.42 10.86 5.29
C PHE A 66 8.07 11.08 3.93
N THR A 67 9.27 10.55 3.74
CA THR A 67 9.98 10.64 2.47
C THR A 67 10.36 9.26 1.96
N VAL A 68 10.31 9.07 0.64
CA VAL A 68 10.91 7.92 -0.03
C VAL A 68 11.96 8.47 -0.99
N ASN A 69 13.23 8.17 -0.77
CA ASN A 69 14.33 8.78 -1.53
C ASN A 69 14.26 10.32 -1.59
N GLY A 70 13.93 10.97 -0.48
CA GLY A 70 13.76 12.44 -0.43
C GLY A 70 12.48 12.97 -1.09
N ILE A 71 11.67 12.13 -1.75
CA ILE A 71 10.37 12.51 -2.28
C ILE A 71 9.38 12.58 -1.14
N LYS A 72 8.83 13.77 -0.89
CA LYS A 72 7.82 13.97 0.16
C LYS A 72 6.53 13.23 -0.17
N MET A 73 6.01 12.53 0.82
CA MET A 73 4.73 11.84 0.79
C MET A 73 3.95 12.13 2.06
N TYR A 74 2.64 11.93 2.01
CA TYR A 74 1.77 12.01 3.18
C TYR A 74 0.95 10.74 3.31
N GLY A 75 1.06 10.05 4.44
CA GLY A 75 0.28 8.84 4.72
C GLY A 75 -1.17 9.20 5.02
N VAL A 76 -2.10 8.80 4.15
CA VAL A 76 -3.50 9.23 4.26
C VAL A 76 -4.29 8.29 5.17
N ARG A 77 -4.25 6.98 4.89
CA ARG A 77 -5.00 5.97 5.64
C ARG A 77 -4.49 4.56 5.37
N LEU A 78 -4.84 3.62 6.26
CA LEU A 78 -4.65 2.20 6.00
C LEU A 78 -5.49 1.75 4.81
N CYS A 79 -4.92 0.84 4.02
CA CYS A 79 -5.66 0.19 2.96
C CYS A 79 -6.30 -1.09 3.46
N GLU A 80 -7.43 -0.95 4.15
CA GLU A 80 -8.18 -2.10 4.65
C GLU A 80 -8.48 -3.12 3.53
N PRO A 81 -8.38 -4.43 3.83
CA PRO A 81 -8.72 -5.48 2.90
C PRO A 81 -10.18 -5.33 2.47
N CYS A 82 -10.43 -5.38 1.16
CA CYS A 82 -11.76 -5.23 0.59
C CYS A 82 -12.22 -6.53 -0.06
N ALA A 83 -13.53 -6.64 -0.32
CA ALA A 83 -14.11 -7.81 -1.00
C ALA A 83 -13.43 -8.14 -2.34
N SER A 84 -12.90 -7.12 -3.04
CA SER A 84 -12.14 -7.33 -4.28
C SER A 84 -10.79 -8.01 -4.05
N LEU A 85 -10.10 -7.73 -2.93
CA LEU A 85 -8.86 -8.40 -2.58
C LEU A 85 -9.13 -9.86 -2.19
N GLN A 86 -10.16 -10.08 -1.37
CA GLN A 86 -10.57 -11.43 -0.97
C GLN A 86 -10.92 -12.31 -2.17
N ARG A 87 -11.72 -11.78 -3.11
CA ARG A 87 -12.07 -12.51 -4.34
C ARG A 87 -10.84 -12.85 -5.17
N ARG A 88 -9.84 -11.97 -5.21
CA ARG A 88 -8.60 -12.20 -5.97
C ARG A 88 -7.73 -13.28 -5.35
N LEU A 89 -7.57 -13.23 -4.02
CA LEU A 89 -6.75 -14.21 -3.31
C LEU A 89 -7.48 -15.56 -3.13
N ALA A 90 -8.78 -15.64 -3.47
CA ALA A 90 -9.61 -16.85 -3.35
C ALA A 90 -9.56 -17.52 -1.97
N THR A 91 -9.15 -16.77 -0.94
CA THR A 91 -9.00 -17.24 0.44
C THR A 91 -9.67 -16.27 1.39
N ARG A 92 -9.98 -16.74 2.59
CA ARG A 92 -10.50 -15.89 3.66
C ARG A 92 -9.35 -15.04 4.21
N ILE A 93 -9.34 -13.76 3.86
CA ILE A 93 -8.29 -12.81 4.29
C ILE A 93 -8.63 -12.05 5.57
N LEU A 94 -9.89 -12.14 6.01
CA LEU A 94 -10.39 -11.54 7.25
C LEU A 94 -10.59 -12.65 8.30
N PRO A 95 -10.06 -12.48 9.52
CA PRO A 95 -9.58 -11.23 10.13
C PRO A 95 -8.09 -10.90 9.91
N ASP A 96 -7.31 -11.80 9.33
CA ASP A 96 -5.84 -11.80 9.43
C ASP A 96 -5.15 -10.56 8.83
N LEU A 97 -5.73 -9.97 7.78
CA LEU A 97 -5.24 -8.75 7.12
C LEU A 97 -5.90 -7.45 7.61
N MET A 98 -6.81 -7.50 8.59
CA MET A 98 -7.41 -6.29 9.16
C MET A 98 -6.32 -5.39 9.75
N GLY A 99 -6.30 -4.12 9.36
CA GLY A 99 -5.26 -3.17 9.78
C GLY A 99 -3.84 -3.48 9.27
N LYS A 100 -3.68 -4.45 8.36
CA LYS A 100 -2.40 -4.86 7.76
C LYS A 100 -2.39 -4.77 6.23
N GLY A 101 -3.46 -4.29 5.60
CA GLY A 101 -3.54 -4.22 4.14
C GLY A 101 -2.60 -3.20 3.48
N GLY A 102 -1.79 -2.48 4.27
CA GLY A 102 -0.80 -1.50 3.80
C GLY A 102 -1.27 -0.05 3.94
N LEU A 103 -0.57 0.88 3.28
CA LEU A 103 -0.80 2.33 3.39
C LEU A 103 -1.22 2.92 2.04
N ARG A 104 -2.19 3.83 2.07
CA ARG A 104 -2.50 4.76 0.99
C ARG A 104 -1.84 6.09 1.30
N ALA A 105 -1.07 6.63 0.36
CA ALA A 105 -0.36 7.88 0.53
C ALA A 105 -0.60 8.83 -0.66
N GLN A 106 -0.35 10.11 -0.39
CA GLN A 106 -0.33 11.18 -1.37
C GLN A 106 1.13 11.52 -1.71
N ILE A 107 1.41 11.77 -2.99
CA ILE A 107 2.70 12.23 -3.48
C ILE A 107 2.73 13.76 -3.38
N LYS A 108 3.70 14.31 -2.66
CA LYS A 108 3.85 15.77 -2.41
C LYS A 108 5.04 16.39 -3.11
N GLY A 109 5.86 15.59 -3.79
CA GLY A 109 7.01 16.04 -4.57
C GLY A 109 7.26 15.14 -5.77
N ASN A 110 8.01 15.65 -6.74
CA ASN A 110 8.43 14.88 -7.91
C ASN A 110 9.78 14.20 -7.65
N GLY A 111 10.00 13.04 -8.25
CA GLY A 111 11.29 12.35 -8.21
C GLY A 111 11.21 10.95 -8.81
N ILE A 112 12.30 10.20 -8.66
CA ILE A 112 12.43 8.82 -9.13
C ILE A 112 12.68 7.93 -7.91
N ILE A 113 11.96 6.81 -7.84
CA ILE A 113 12.14 5.79 -6.81
C ILE A 113 12.79 4.57 -7.48
N HIS A 114 13.84 4.06 -6.84
CA HIS A 114 14.54 2.84 -7.19
C HIS A 114 14.36 1.78 -6.10
N LEU A 115 14.68 0.53 -6.44
CA LEU A 115 14.74 -0.53 -5.44
C LEU A 115 15.80 -0.19 -4.38
N ALA A 116 15.51 -0.55 -3.12
CA ALA A 116 16.32 -0.26 -1.93
C ALA A 116 16.43 1.22 -1.52
N ASP A 117 15.62 2.10 -2.11
CA ASP A 117 15.49 3.47 -1.61
C ASP A 117 14.93 3.51 -0.19
N LYS A 118 15.47 4.42 0.61
CA LYS A 118 15.15 4.54 2.04
C LYS A 118 13.87 5.32 2.27
N ILE A 119 13.17 4.94 3.33
CA ILE A 119 12.02 5.64 3.86
C ILE A 119 12.41 6.31 5.18
N TYR A 120 12.11 7.61 5.32
CA TYR A 120 12.36 8.40 6.52
C TYR A 120 11.11 9.14 6.96
#